data_AF-A0A8K0LXA0-F1
#
_entry.id   AF-A0A8K0LXA0-F1
#
_cell.length_a   1.000
_cell.length_b   1.000
_cell.length_c   1.000
_cell.angle_alpha   90.00
_cell.angle_beta   90.00
_cell.angle_gamma   90.00
#
_symmetry.space_group_name_H-M   'P 1'
#
loop_
_entity.id
_entity.type
_entity.pdbx_description
1 polymer ?
#
loop_
_entity_poly.entity_id
_entity_poly.type
_entity_poly.pdbx_seq_one_letter_code
_entity_poly.pdbx_strand_id
1 'polypeptide(L)'
;MPYTKKRQHVASDSDAEQPPPQTAKRSKNEKKVKKELSQGTDADGNPYWEIGNTRRISTAQFKGMSLINIREYYTTPDGEVRPGKKGISLTLDQYSALLKAIPEVNEKLRAEGHELGDAPAGAETDASDATAVKTEKSAKTKPQKANIEATSDEEE
;
A
#
# COMPACT_ATOMS: atom_id res chain seq x y z
N MET A 1 11.29 -33.99 -49.99
CA MET A 1 10.38 -34.94 -50.66
C MET A 1 8.94 -34.62 -50.23
N PRO A 2 8.06 -34.18 -51.14
CA PRO A 2 6.67 -33.89 -50.85
C PRO A 2 5.80 -35.14 -51.06
N TYR A 3 4.96 -35.50 -50.08
CA TYR A 3 3.93 -36.52 -50.27
C TYR A 3 2.54 -35.93 -50.07
N THR A 4 1.84 -35.78 -51.20
CA THR A 4 0.40 -35.59 -51.28
C THR A 4 -0.29 -36.95 -51.35
N LYS A 5 -1.35 -37.19 -50.55
CA LYS A 5 -2.46 -38.06 -50.97
C LYS A 5 -3.75 -37.67 -50.26
N LYS A 6 -4.78 -37.49 -51.08
CA LYS A 6 -6.15 -37.06 -50.82
C LYS A 6 -7.08 -38.28 -50.85
N ARG A 7 -8.13 -38.30 -50.01
CA ARG A 7 -9.44 -39.01 -50.06
C ARG A 7 -9.84 -39.43 -48.63
N GLN A 8 -11.09 -39.40 -48.16
CA GLN A 8 -12.40 -39.14 -48.77
C GLN A 8 -13.43 -38.82 -47.66
N HIS A 9 -14.46 -38.07 -48.02
CA HIS A 9 -15.65 -37.75 -47.22
C HIS A 9 -16.42 -38.99 -46.75
N VAL A 10 -16.94 -38.95 -45.51
CA VAL A 10 -18.28 -39.45 -45.17
C VAL A 10 -18.99 -38.38 -44.34
N ALA A 11 -20.19 -38.03 -44.79
CA ALA A 11 -21.08 -37.06 -44.18
C ALA A 11 -21.71 -37.65 -42.91
N SER A 12 -21.79 -36.84 -41.85
CA SER A 12 -22.87 -36.97 -40.87
C SER A 12 -23.43 -35.57 -40.66
N ASP A 13 -24.60 -35.38 -41.26
CA ASP A 13 -25.47 -34.23 -41.17
C ASP A 13 -26.17 -34.26 -39.80
N SER A 14 -26.03 -33.20 -39.02
CA SER A 14 -26.93 -32.87 -37.90
C SER A 14 -26.85 -31.38 -37.66
N ASP A 15 -27.67 -30.72 -38.46
CA ASP A 15 -28.23 -29.38 -38.33
C ASP A 15 -28.79 -29.12 -36.92
N ALA A 16 -28.22 -28.13 -36.22
CA ALA A 16 -28.87 -27.39 -35.12
C ALA A 16 -28.03 -26.14 -34.81
N GLU A 17 -28.35 -25.09 -35.55
CA GLU A 17 -27.85 -23.73 -35.39
C GLU A 17 -28.34 -23.12 -34.05
N GLN A 18 -27.42 -22.83 -33.12
CA GLN A 18 -27.64 -21.81 -32.09
C GLN A 18 -26.38 -20.95 -31.89
N PRO A 19 -26.43 -19.63 -32.12
CA PRO A 19 -25.28 -18.75 -31.93
C PRO A 19 -24.99 -18.51 -30.43
N PRO A 20 -23.72 -18.37 -30.03
CA PRO A 20 -23.38 -18.06 -28.64
C PRO A 20 -23.90 -16.66 -28.26
N PRO A 21 -24.53 -16.48 -27.09
CA PRO A 21 -25.09 -15.20 -26.69
C PRO A 21 -23.96 -14.18 -26.44
N GLN A 22 -23.96 -13.13 -27.26
CA GLN A 22 -23.28 -11.86 -26.97
C GLN A 22 -24.04 -11.10 -25.88
N THR A 23 -23.60 -11.16 -24.63
CA THR A 23 -23.87 -10.13 -23.60
C THR A 23 -22.69 -10.19 -22.60
N ALA A 24 -22.05 -9.14 -22.12
CA ALA A 24 -22.41 -7.74 -22.05
C ALA A 24 -21.23 -6.85 -22.45
N LYS A 25 -21.58 -5.86 -23.28
CA LYS A 25 -20.77 -4.69 -23.56
C LYS A 25 -20.42 -3.99 -22.25
N ARG A 26 -19.17 -3.50 -22.19
CA ARG A 26 -18.73 -2.40 -21.32
C ARG A 26 -19.83 -1.35 -21.18
N SER A 27 -20.55 -1.37 -20.07
CA SER A 27 -21.24 -0.19 -19.56
C SER A 27 -20.21 0.61 -18.78
N LYS A 28 -19.44 1.41 -19.53
CA LYS A 28 -18.76 2.57 -18.98
C LYS A 28 -19.85 3.52 -18.48
N ASN A 29 -20.26 3.32 -17.23
CA ASN A 29 -21.14 4.24 -16.54
C ASN A 29 -20.23 5.27 -15.85
N GLU A 30 -19.85 6.30 -16.58
CA GLU A 30 -19.31 7.54 -16.02
C GLU A 30 -20.43 8.28 -15.28
N LYS A 31 -20.91 7.69 -14.18
CA LYS A 31 -21.53 8.49 -13.14
C LYS A 31 -20.37 9.12 -12.37
N LYS A 32 -20.28 10.44 -12.47
CA LYS A 32 -19.47 11.32 -11.63
C LYS A 32 -20.03 11.26 -10.20
N VAL A 33 -19.93 10.09 -9.57
CA VAL A 33 -20.22 9.88 -8.16
C VAL A 33 -19.02 10.46 -7.42
N LYS A 34 -19.27 11.33 -6.44
CA LYS A 34 -18.26 11.66 -5.43
C LYS A 34 -17.66 10.34 -4.97
N LYS A 35 -16.40 10.08 -5.31
CA LYS A 35 -15.76 8.79 -5.01
C LYS A 35 -15.52 8.76 -3.51
N GLU A 36 -16.53 8.32 -2.77
CA GLU A 36 -16.37 7.89 -1.38
C GLU A 36 -15.22 6.89 -1.34
N LEU A 37 -14.31 7.02 -0.36
CA LEU A 37 -13.23 6.04 -0.21
C LEU A 37 -13.84 4.66 0.06
N SER A 38 -13.71 3.73 -0.88
CA SER A 38 -14.07 2.34 -0.66
C SER A 38 -13.10 1.73 0.35
N GLN A 39 -13.66 1.18 1.43
CA GLN A 39 -12.92 0.47 2.47
C GLN A 39 -13.11 -1.04 2.29
N GLY A 40 -12.09 -1.82 2.64
CA GLY A 40 -12.15 -3.28 2.62
C GLY A 40 -11.07 -3.92 3.49
N THR A 41 -11.01 -5.25 3.48
CA THR A 41 -9.99 -6.05 4.19
C THR A 41 -9.24 -6.91 3.18
N ASP A 42 -7.92 -6.96 3.27
CA ASP A 42 -7.08 -7.76 2.38
C ASP A 42 -7.01 -9.24 2.80
N ALA A 43 -6.28 -10.04 2.01
CA ALA A 43 -6.13 -11.48 2.27
C ALA A 43 -5.39 -11.79 3.58
N ASP A 44 -4.60 -10.83 4.07
CA ASP A 44 -3.85 -10.92 5.32
C ASP A 44 -4.65 -10.39 6.53
N GLY A 45 -5.91 -9.98 6.32
CA GLY A 45 -6.78 -9.45 7.36
C GLY A 45 -6.58 -7.97 7.69
N ASN A 46 -5.75 -7.25 6.93
CA ASN A 46 -5.48 -5.84 7.17
C ASN A 46 -6.53 -4.95 6.48
N PRO A 47 -6.97 -3.85 7.12
CA PRO A 47 -7.88 -2.91 6.49
C PRO A 47 -7.15 -2.10 5.41
N TYR A 48 -7.88 -1.78 4.33
CA TYR A 48 -7.41 -0.93 3.26
C TYR A 48 -8.48 0.04 2.76
N TRP A 49 -8.01 1.11 2.13
CA TRP A 49 -8.78 2.17 1.49
C TRP A 49 -8.34 2.32 0.04
N GLU A 50 -9.27 2.31 -0.91
CA GLU A 50 -8.92 2.50 -2.33
C GLU A 50 -8.87 3.99 -2.69
N ILE A 51 -7.71 4.43 -3.16
CA ILE A 51 -7.46 5.82 -3.57
C ILE A 51 -7.40 5.99 -5.10
N GLY A 52 -7.34 4.88 -5.84
CA GLY A 52 -7.31 4.84 -7.30
C GLY A 52 -8.10 3.64 -7.83
N ASN A 53 -7.95 3.31 -9.10
CA ASN A 53 -8.55 2.09 -9.66
C ASN A 53 -7.80 0.84 -9.21
N THR A 54 -6.49 0.97 -8.99
CA THR A 54 -5.60 -0.14 -8.64
C THR A 54 -4.69 0.21 -7.46
N ARG A 55 -4.95 1.31 -6.75
CA ARG A 55 -4.09 1.80 -5.66
C ARG A 55 -4.84 1.80 -4.34
N ARG A 56 -4.18 1.28 -3.31
CA ARG A 56 -4.72 1.16 -1.96
C ARG A 56 -3.77 1.78 -0.95
N ILE A 57 -4.36 2.33 0.10
CA ILE A 57 -3.70 2.58 1.37
C ILE A 57 -4.06 1.42 2.29
N SER A 58 -3.13 0.79 2.99
CA SER A 58 -3.44 -0.24 4.00
C SER A 58 -2.59 -0.06 5.25
N THR A 59 -3.08 -0.52 6.40
CA THR A 59 -2.30 -0.53 7.65
C THR A 59 -1.96 -1.96 8.01
N ALA A 60 -0.67 -2.29 8.09
CA ALA A 60 -0.21 -3.64 8.43
C ALA A 60 0.77 -3.62 9.60
N GLN A 61 0.82 -4.69 10.39
CA GLN A 61 1.81 -4.88 11.45
C GLN A 61 2.91 -5.80 10.96
N PHE A 62 4.18 -5.38 11.04
CA PHE A 62 5.32 -6.22 10.71
C PHE A 62 6.39 -6.11 11.80
N LYS A 63 6.76 -7.26 12.39
CA LYS A 63 7.77 -7.33 13.47
C LYS A 63 7.49 -6.35 14.63
N GLY A 64 6.21 -6.22 15.01
CA GLY A 64 5.79 -5.31 16.08
C GLY A 64 5.69 -3.84 15.67
N MET A 65 6.03 -3.48 14.43
CA MET A 65 5.91 -2.10 13.93
C MET A 65 4.66 -1.94 13.05
N SER A 66 3.91 -0.86 13.26
CA SER A 66 2.77 -0.50 12.40
C SER A 66 3.27 0.26 11.18
N LEU A 67 2.87 -0.19 9.99
CA LEU A 67 3.27 0.36 8.70
C LEU A 67 2.03 0.79 7.91
N ILE A 68 2.12 1.97 7.31
CA ILE A 68 1.09 2.50 6.41
C ILE A 68 1.60 2.28 4.99
N ASN A 69 0.97 1.39 4.24
CA ASN A 69 1.34 1.06 2.88
C ASN A 69 0.53 1.91 1.90
N ILE A 70 1.19 2.53 0.92
CA ILE A 70 0.54 3.17 -0.23
C ILE A 70 1.05 2.45 -1.47
N ARG A 71 0.25 1.57 -2.06
CA ARG A 71 0.72 0.60 -3.07
C ARG A 71 -0.25 0.41 -4.23
N GLU A 72 0.33 0.22 -5.42
CA GLU A 72 -0.38 -0.23 -6.63
C GLU A 72 -0.49 -1.76 -6.61
N TYR A 73 -1.68 -2.28 -6.84
CA TYR A 73 -2.00 -3.69 -6.94
C TYR A 73 -2.28 -4.06 -8.39
N TYR A 74 -2.06 -5.33 -8.74
CA TYR A 74 -2.40 -5.87 -10.03
C TYR A 74 -3.21 -7.16 -9.84
N THR A 75 -4.04 -7.48 -10.83
CA THR A 75 -4.80 -8.72 -10.86
C THR A 75 -4.04 -9.73 -11.71
N THR A 76 -3.76 -10.91 -11.16
CA THR A 76 -3.18 -12.03 -11.93
C THR A 76 -4.20 -12.58 -12.92
N PRO A 77 -3.78 -13.34 -13.94
CA PRO A 77 -4.71 -14.03 -14.84
C PRO A 77 -5.71 -14.94 -14.11
N ASP A 78 -5.33 -15.44 -12.93
CA ASP A 78 -6.16 -16.28 -12.06
C ASP A 78 -7.20 -15.48 -11.26
N GLY A 79 -7.21 -14.15 -11.36
CA GLY A 79 -8.13 -13.25 -10.66
C GLY A 79 -7.65 -12.80 -9.27
N GLU A 80 -6.46 -13.21 -8.83
CA GLU A 80 -5.91 -12.84 -7.51
C GLU A 80 -5.35 -11.41 -7.55
N VAL A 81 -5.70 -10.60 -6.53
CA VAL A 81 -5.20 -9.23 -6.40
C VAL A 81 -3.92 -9.25 -5.57
N ARG A 82 -2.80 -8.85 -6.19
CA ARG A 82 -1.47 -8.89 -5.58
C ARG A 82 -0.81 -7.51 -5.48
N PRO A 83 -0.01 -7.28 -4.42
CA PRO A 83 0.76 -6.05 -4.31
C PRO A 83 1.82 -5.97 -5.42
N GLY A 84 1.83 -4.87 -6.17
CA GLY A 84 2.82 -4.61 -7.20
C GLY A 84 4.11 -4.00 -6.66
N LYS A 85 5.11 -3.83 -7.54
CA LYS A 85 6.40 -3.23 -7.18
C LYS A 85 6.29 -1.74 -6.84
N LYS A 86 5.35 -1.02 -7.46
CA LYS A 86 5.16 0.42 -7.23
C LYS A 86 4.41 0.65 -5.92
N GLY A 87 5.08 1.28 -4.96
CA GLY A 87 4.50 1.64 -3.69
C GLY A 87 5.57 1.86 -2.63
N ILE A 88 5.16 2.42 -1.50
CA ILE A 88 6.00 2.67 -0.34
C ILE A 88 5.30 2.19 0.93
N SER A 89 6.08 1.74 1.90
CA SER A 89 5.63 1.43 3.26
C SER A 89 6.20 2.51 4.17
N LEU A 90 5.31 3.31 4.76
CA LEU A 90 5.66 4.40 5.65
C LEU A 90 5.67 3.90 7.09
N THR A 91 6.67 4.33 7.86
CA THR A 91 6.62 4.22 9.32
C THR A 91 5.63 5.23 9.89
N LEU A 92 5.27 5.09 11.17
CA LEU A 92 4.38 6.02 11.85
C LEU A 92 4.94 7.46 11.84
N ASP A 93 6.25 7.63 12.04
CA ASP A 93 6.91 8.93 12.01
C ASP A 93 6.84 9.59 10.62
N GLN A 94 7.06 8.81 9.57
CA GLN A 94 6.96 9.28 8.19
C GLN A 94 5.51 9.66 7.83
N TYR A 95 4.54 8.90 8.32
CA TYR A 95 3.12 9.23 8.14
C TYR A 95 2.74 10.51 8.91
N SER A 96 3.23 10.71 10.13
CA SER A 96 3.03 11.96 10.88
C SER A 96 3.63 13.17 10.15
N ALA A 97 4.84 13.02 9.60
CA ALA A 97 5.47 14.07 8.80
C ALA A 97 4.66 14.38 7.52
N LEU A 98 4.12 13.35 6.86
CA LEU A 98 3.24 13.52 5.70
C LEU A 98 2.00 14.34 6.09
N LEU A 99 1.31 13.99 7.18
CA LEU A 99 0.12 14.73 7.64
C LEU A 99 0.41 16.20 7.91
N LYS A 100 1.56 16.52 8.51
CA LYS A 100 2.00 17.91 8.74
C LYS A 100 2.27 18.68 7.45
N ALA A 101 2.73 17.99 6.41
CA ALA A 101 3.03 18.60 5.11
C ALA A 101 1.78 18.75 4.21
N ILE A 102 0.69 18.02 4.46
CA ILE A 102 -0.53 18.05 3.64
C ILE A 102 -1.09 19.47 3.46
N PRO A 103 -1.21 20.32 4.51
CA PRO A 103 -1.74 21.68 4.35
C PRO A 103 -0.93 22.51 3.35
N GLU A 104 0.40 22.53 3.49
CA GLU A 104 1.31 23.27 2.60
C GLU A 104 1.26 22.71 1.16
N VAL A 105 1.20 21.39 1.01
CA VAL A 105 1.02 20.73 -0.30
C VAL A 105 -0.31 21.12 -0.92
N ASN A 106 -1.39 21.16 -0.15
CA ASN A 106 -2.71 21.55 -0.62
C ASN A 106 -2.75 23.02 -1.07
N GLU A 107 -2.12 23.94 -0.31
CA GLU A 107 -1.97 25.34 -0.71
C GLU A 107 -1.23 25.48 -2.04
N LYS A 108 -0.12 24.77 -2.20
CA LYS A 108 0.64 24.77 -3.44
C LYS A 108 -0.18 24.23 -4.62
N LEU A 109 -0.90 23.12 -4.43
CA LEU A 109 -1.75 22.55 -5.47
C LEU A 109 -2.92 23.48 -5.86
N ARG A 110 -3.51 24.19 -4.89
CA ARG A 110 -4.52 25.22 -5.17
C ARG A 110 -3.93 26.39 -5.95
N ALA A 111 -2.71 26.83 -5.63
CA ALA A 111 -2.01 27.87 -6.40
C ALA A 111 -1.69 27.43 -7.84
N GLU A 112 -1.48 26.12 -8.08
CA GLU A 112 -1.35 25.51 -9.41
C GLU A 112 -2.70 25.34 -10.14
N GLY A 113 -3.81 25.70 -9.51
CA GLY A 113 -5.17 25.67 -10.09
C GLY A 113 -5.93 24.36 -9.85
N HIS A 114 -5.48 23.52 -8.92
CA HIS A 114 -6.19 22.28 -8.56
C HIS A 114 -7.19 22.51 -7.43
N GLU A 115 -8.46 22.18 -7.68
CA GLU A 115 -9.53 22.21 -6.67
C GLU A 115 -9.47 20.95 -5.79
N LEU A 116 -9.11 21.13 -4.52
CA LEU A 116 -9.11 20.07 -3.50
C LEU A 116 -10.29 20.30 -2.54
N GLY A 117 -11.13 19.28 -2.36
CA GLY A 117 -12.19 19.32 -1.36
C GLY A 117 -11.56 19.28 0.03
N ASP A 118 -11.88 20.28 0.86
CA ASP A 118 -11.37 20.33 2.23
C ASP A 118 -11.99 19.17 3.04
N ALA A 119 -11.15 18.31 3.60
CA ALA A 119 -11.59 17.36 4.61
C ALA A 119 -11.78 18.16 5.92
N PRO A 120 -12.87 17.95 6.68
CA PRO A 120 -13.18 18.79 7.83
C PRO A 120 -12.00 18.81 8.82
N ALA A 121 -11.37 19.97 8.93
CA ALA A 121 -10.41 20.30 9.95
C ALA A 121 -11.11 20.23 11.32
N GLY A 122 -10.90 19.12 12.03
CA GLY A 122 -11.52 18.86 13.33
C GLY A 122 -10.65 18.02 14.26
N ALA A 123 -9.33 18.00 14.04
CA ALA A 123 -8.37 17.40 14.95
C ALA A 123 -7.23 18.39 15.18
N GLU A 124 -7.56 19.44 15.92
CA GLU A 124 -6.64 20.44 16.46
C GLU A 124 -5.49 19.71 17.19
N THR A 125 -4.26 19.99 16.78
CA THR A 125 -3.04 19.54 17.45
C THR A 125 -2.79 20.38 18.70
N ASP A 126 -2.88 19.77 19.88
CA ASP A 126 -2.27 20.32 21.10
C ASP A 126 -1.01 19.51 21.42
N ALA A 127 0.14 20.02 20.98
CA ALA A 127 1.47 19.66 21.51
C ALA A 127 2.54 20.59 20.89
N SER A 128 2.44 21.88 21.22
CA SER A 128 3.59 22.79 21.18
C SER A 128 3.97 23.11 22.63
N ASP A 129 5.07 22.53 23.12
CA ASP A 129 6.15 23.25 23.82
C ASP A 129 7.14 22.25 24.45
N ALA A 130 8.40 22.33 24.04
CA ALA A 130 9.60 22.08 24.86
C ALA A 130 10.85 22.03 23.97
N THR A 131 11.39 23.20 23.64
CA THR A 131 12.81 23.33 23.28
C THR A 131 13.45 24.37 24.19
N ALA A 132 14.25 23.96 25.18
CA ALA A 132 15.26 24.82 25.78
C ALA A 132 16.31 24.03 26.58
N VAL A 133 17.57 24.21 26.18
CA VAL A 133 18.81 23.63 26.71
C VAL A 133 19.51 24.61 27.66
N LYS A 134 20.08 24.14 28.78
CA LYS A 134 21.36 24.59 29.43
C LYS A 134 21.59 23.76 30.71
N THR A 135 22.54 22.81 30.75
CA THR A 135 24.00 22.94 30.99
C THR A 135 24.37 23.69 32.27
N GLU A 136 24.85 22.96 33.30
CA GLU A 136 25.98 23.35 34.17
C GLU A 136 26.78 22.11 34.62
N LYS A 137 28.11 22.30 34.73
CA LYS A 137 29.18 21.31 34.89
C LYS A 137 29.55 21.05 36.35
N SER A 138 30.11 19.87 36.65
CA SER A 138 31.36 19.66 37.44
C SER A 138 31.52 18.17 37.82
N ALA A 139 32.67 17.58 38.17
CA ALA A 139 34.02 17.51 37.61
C ALA A 139 34.78 16.44 38.44
N LYS A 140 35.58 15.56 37.77
CA LYS A 140 36.65 14.66 38.31
C LYS A 140 36.15 13.43 39.14
N THR A 141 36.68 12.20 39.05
CA THR A 141 38.09 11.73 38.96
C THR A 141 38.10 10.24 38.50
N LYS A 142 39.04 9.82 37.66
CA LYS A 142 39.44 8.38 37.46
C LYS A 142 40.58 8.05 38.44
N PRO A 143 40.69 6.82 38.94
CA PRO A 143 41.66 5.89 38.32
C PRO A 143 41.24 4.41 38.27
N GLN A 144 42.15 3.64 37.67
CA GLN A 144 42.11 2.30 37.10
C GLN A 144 41.99 1.14 38.11
N LYS A 145 41.52 -0.03 37.65
CA LYS A 145 42.31 -1.28 37.55
C LYS A 145 41.50 -2.43 36.91
N ALA A 146 42.17 -3.18 36.03
CA ALA A 146 41.73 -4.45 35.47
C ALA A 146 42.03 -5.61 36.43
N ASN A 147 41.20 -6.65 36.39
CA ASN A 147 41.42 -8.05 36.85
C ASN A 147 40.09 -8.80 36.61
N ILE A 148 39.94 -10.03 36.13
CA ILE A 148 40.72 -10.99 35.35
C ILE A 148 39.66 -12.01 34.87
N GLU A 149 39.91 -12.58 33.71
CA GLU A 149 39.18 -13.64 33.02
C GLU A 149 39.37 -15.01 33.70
N ALA A 150 38.31 -15.80 33.96
CA ALA A 150 38.36 -17.27 34.06
C ALA A 150 36.97 -17.93 34.28
N THR A 151 36.52 -18.64 33.25
CA THR A 151 35.91 -19.99 33.24
C THR A 151 34.87 -20.37 34.30
N SER A 152 33.62 -20.60 33.89
CA SER A 152 32.79 -21.67 34.47
C SER A 152 31.90 -22.22 33.37
N ASP A 153 32.39 -23.32 32.80
CA ASP A 153 31.72 -24.20 31.85
C ASP A 153 30.85 -25.18 32.65
N GLU A 154 29.63 -25.41 32.17
CA GLU A 154 28.56 -26.17 32.83
C GLU A 154 28.53 -27.58 32.22
N GLU A 155 28.98 -28.59 32.96
CA GLU A 155 28.68 -30.02 32.72
C GLU A 155 28.25 -30.65 34.05
N GLU A 156 26.93 -30.85 34.23
CA GLU A 156 26.34 -32.14 34.61
C GLU A 156 24.83 -32.17 34.28
#